data_AF-A0A938L6G6-F1
#
_entry.id   AF-A0A938L6G6-F1
#
_cell.length_a   1.000
_cell.length_b   1.000
_cell.length_c   1.000
_cell.angle_alpha   90.00
_cell.angle_beta   90.00
_cell.angle_gamma   90.00
#
_symmetry.space_group_name_H-M   'P 1'
#
loop_
_entity.id
_entity.type
_entity.pdbx_description
1 polymer ?
#
loop_
_entity_poly.entity_id
_entity_poly.type
_entity_poly.pdbx_seq_one_letter_code
_entity_poly.pdbx_strand_id
1 'polypeptide(L)'
;MGSAMGLTNYKKTQGRPTRQIALCVVIASLSWLLISAAALFVRRQVGIGWLSICVGVIGVAGVISVAILNRPRWADFLISVQAEIDKVTWPSKAEVHKHTLVVLILLVSMSVIVFAFDIIWQWVFKTIGFLQI
;
A
#
# COMPACT_ATOMS: atom_id res chain seq x y z
N MET A 1 -30.52 -31.37 25.03
CA MET A 1 -30.87 -29.97 25.30
C MET A 1 -29.68 -29.12 24.81
N GLY A 2 -29.48 -28.86 23.52
CA GLY A 2 -30.46 -28.35 22.56
C GLY A 2 -30.18 -26.87 22.32
N SER A 3 -29.00 -26.60 21.76
CA SER A 3 -28.41 -25.35 21.25
C SER A 3 -29.24 -24.06 21.36
N ALA A 4 -28.75 -23.11 22.16
CA ALA A 4 -29.18 -21.72 22.11
C ALA A 4 -28.86 -21.15 20.72
N MET A 5 -29.92 -20.91 19.97
CA MET A 5 -29.95 -20.20 18.69
C MET A 5 -29.44 -18.77 18.91
N GLY A 6 -28.13 -18.59 18.80
CA GLY A 6 -27.50 -17.29 18.66
C GLY A 6 -27.94 -16.69 17.33
N LEU A 7 -29.09 -16.01 17.34
CA LEU A 7 -29.44 -15.03 16.31
C LEU A 7 -28.39 -13.92 16.40
N THR A 8 -27.25 -14.14 15.73
CA THR A 8 -26.24 -13.12 15.53
C THR A 8 -26.91 -12.01 14.74
N ASN A 9 -27.33 -10.98 15.46
CA ASN A 9 -27.90 -9.77 14.91
C ASN A 9 -26.99 -9.28 13.78
N TYR A 10 -27.45 -9.47 12.54
CA TYR A 10 -26.84 -8.89 11.35
C TYR A 10 -26.88 -7.37 11.51
N LYS A 11 -25.75 -6.81 11.96
CA LYS A 11 -25.66 -5.41 12.35
C LYS A 11 -25.75 -4.56 11.08
N LYS A 12 -26.93 -3.98 10.85
CA LYS A 12 -27.35 -3.19 9.68
C LYS A 12 -26.42 -2.03 9.25
N THR A 13 -25.35 -1.76 9.99
CA THR A 13 -24.33 -0.73 9.75
C THR A 13 -22.96 -1.26 9.34
N GLN A 14 -22.77 -2.58 9.28
CA GLN A 14 -21.50 -3.22 8.92
C GLN A 14 -21.22 -3.08 7.41
N GLY A 15 -20.00 -2.70 7.02
CA GLY A 15 -19.60 -2.45 5.63
C GLY A 15 -19.61 -0.98 5.16
N ARG A 16 -20.11 -0.03 5.96
CA ARG A 16 -19.95 1.41 5.69
C ARG A 16 -18.49 1.88 5.56
N PRO A 17 -17.56 1.52 6.48
CA PRO A 17 -16.17 1.97 6.36
C PRO A 17 -15.47 1.37 5.15
N THR A 18 -15.69 0.08 4.83
CA THR A 18 -15.06 -0.58 3.68
C THR A 18 -15.49 0.02 2.35
N ARG A 19 -16.76 0.45 2.25
CA ARG A 19 -17.26 1.18 1.08
C ARG A 19 -16.66 2.57 0.97
N GLN A 20 -16.56 3.31 2.08
CA GLN A 20 -15.94 4.63 2.09
C GLN A 20 -14.45 4.55 1.72
N ILE A 21 -13.73 3.55 2.22
CA ILE A 21 -12.32 3.32 1.89
C ILE A 21 -12.16 2.98 0.40
N ALA A 22 -12.98 2.07 -0.13
CA ALA A 22 -12.94 1.74 -1.56
C ALA A 22 -13.24 2.96 -2.45
N LEU A 23 -14.21 3.79 -2.06
CA LEU A 23 -14.51 5.05 -2.75
C LEU A 23 -13.35 6.06 -2.66
N CYS A 24 -12.74 6.23 -1.48
CA CYS A 24 -11.58 7.11 -1.32
C CYS A 24 -10.39 6.66 -2.17
N VAL A 25 -10.14 5.36 -2.28
CA VAL A 25 -9.07 4.79 -3.12
C VAL A 25 -9.35 5.04 -4.61
N VAL A 26 -10.60 4.85 -5.04
CA VAL A 26 -11.01 5.18 -6.42
C VAL A 26 -10.84 6.67 -6.68
N ILE A 27 -11.29 7.54 -5.78
CA ILE A 27 -11.15 9.00 -5.95
C ILE A 27 -9.67 9.40 -6.00
N ALA A 28 -8.83 8.87 -5.11
CA ALA A 28 -7.40 9.17 -5.06
C ALA A 28 -6.67 8.72 -6.34
N SER A 29 -6.96 7.51 -6.83
CA SER A 29 -6.37 6.99 -8.07
C SER A 29 -6.82 7.78 -9.30
N LEU A 30 -8.09 8.17 -9.40
CA LEU A 30 -8.58 9.02 -10.49
C LEU A 30 -8.00 10.43 -10.40
N SER A 31 -7.84 10.97 -9.19
CA SER A 31 -7.21 12.28 -8.98
C SER A 31 -5.74 12.28 -9.40
N TRP A 32 -5.00 11.23 -9.06
CA TRP A 32 -3.62 11.04 -9.51
C TRP A 32 -3.52 10.92 -11.04
N LEU A 33 -4.43 10.18 -11.68
CA LEU A 33 -4.50 10.04 -13.13
C LEU A 33 -4.89 11.35 -13.84
N LEU A 34 -5.75 12.17 -13.24
CA LEU A 34 -6.08 13.50 -13.77
C LEU A 34 -4.89 14.45 -13.69
N ILE A 35 -4.17 14.45 -12.56
CA ILE A 35 -2.96 15.26 -12.39
C ILE A 35 -1.87 14.84 -13.37
N SER A 36 -1.68 13.53 -13.58
CA SER A 36 -0.69 13.04 -14.54
C SER A 36 -1.06 13.39 -15.99
N ALA A 37 -2.35 13.30 -16.36
CA ALA A 37 -2.84 13.74 -17.67
C ALA A 37 -2.65 15.26 -17.90
N ALA A 38 -2.94 16.08 -16.88
CA ALA A 38 -2.70 17.53 -16.94
C ALA A 38 -1.20 17.87 -17.01
N ALA A 39 -0.35 17.14 -16.28
CA ALA A 39 1.10 17.32 -16.36
C ALA A 39 1.66 16.96 -17.73
N LEU A 40 1.12 15.92 -18.39
CA LEU A 40 1.48 15.56 -19.77
C LEU A 40 1.02 16.61 -20.78
N PHE A 41 -0.16 17.22 -20.57
CA PHE A 41 -0.65 18.35 -21.37
C PHE A 41 0.34 19.52 -21.35
N VAL A 42 0.75 19.95 -20.15
CA VAL A 42 1.72 21.05 -19.98
C VAL A 42 3.11 20.69 -20.54
N ARG A 43 3.58 19.44 -20.34
CA ARG A 43 4.92 19.01 -20.77
C ARG A 43 5.05 18.76 -22.27
N ARG A 44 3.98 18.38 -22.98
CA ARG A 44 4.05 17.94 -24.38
C ARG A 44 3.23 18.80 -25.35
N GLN A 45 2.69 19.94 -24.89
CA GLN A 45 1.85 20.87 -25.65
C GLN A 45 0.80 20.17 -26.52
N VAL A 46 0.14 19.17 -25.94
CA VAL A 46 -0.90 18.40 -26.61
C VAL A 46 -2.17 19.25 -26.72
N GLY A 47 -2.96 19.12 -27.77
CA GLY A 47 -4.18 19.93 -27.95
C GLY A 47 -5.24 19.69 -26.85
N ILE A 48 -6.07 20.71 -26.58
CA ILE A 48 -7.13 20.70 -25.52
C ILE A 48 -8.11 19.53 -25.69
N GLY A 49 -8.33 19.06 -26.93
CA GLY A 49 -9.17 17.90 -27.22
C GLY A 49 -8.70 16.60 -26.55
N TRP A 50 -7.39 16.40 -26.40
CA TRP A 50 -6.84 15.22 -25.73
C TRP A 50 -7.17 15.21 -24.23
N LEU A 51 -7.11 16.38 -23.59
CA LEU A 51 -7.44 16.55 -22.18
C LEU A 51 -8.92 16.18 -21.91
N SER A 52 -9.83 16.60 -22.79
CA SER A 52 -11.27 16.31 -22.66
C SER A 52 -11.56 14.81 -22.71
N ILE A 53 -10.89 14.08 -23.61
CA ILE A 53 -11.02 12.61 -23.71
C ILE A 53 -10.52 11.93 -22.43
N CYS A 54 -9.36 12.34 -21.92
CA CYS A 54 -8.81 11.77 -20.68
C CYS A 54 -9.74 11.99 -19.49
N VAL A 55 -10.26 13.21 -19.31
CA VAL A 55 -11.19 13.54 -18.23
C VAL A 55 -12.48 12.75 -18.37
N GLY A 56 -13.02 12.61 -19.58
CA GLY A 56 -14.23 11.82 -19.84
C GLY A 56 -14.07 10.35 -19.50
N VAL A 57 -12.96 9.72 -19.93
CA VAL A 57 -12.66 8.31 -19.62
C VAL A 57 -12.50 8.10 -18.11
N ILE A 58 -11.80 9.00 -17.42
CA ILE A 58 -11.61 8.94 -15.97
C ILE A 58 -12.94 9.10 -15.23
N GLY A 59 -13.78 10.03 -15.66
CA GLY A 59 -15.12 10.22 -15.09
C GLY A 59 -15.99 8.97 -15.23
N VAL A 60 -16.04 8.37 -16.42
CA VAL A 60 -16.78 7.13 -16.68
C VAL A 60 -16.24 5.97 -15.84
N ALA A 61 -14.91 5.81 -15.78
CA ALA A 61 -14.28 4.79 -14.94
C ALA A 61 -14.63 4.96 -13.45
N GLY A 62 -14.72 6.20 -12.96
CA GLY A 62 -15.18 6.49 -11.60
C GLY A 62 -16.62 6.07 -11.35
N VAL A 63 -17.54 6.42 -12.25
CA VAL A 63 -18.95 6.02 -12.14
C VAL A 63 -19.11 4.50 -12.16
N ILE A 64 -18.40 3.81 -13.06
CA ILE A 64 -18.40 2.34 -13.12
C ILE A 64 -17.87 1.73 -11.82
N SER A 65 -16.78 2.27 -11.27
CA SER A 65 -16.20 1.80 -10.01
C SER A 65 -17.18 1.93 -8.84
N VAL A 66 -17.86 3.08 -8.71
CA VAL A 66 -18.90 3.27 -7.68
C VAL A 66 -20.08 2.32 -7.89
N ALA A 67 -20.50 2.13 -9.14
CA ALA A 67 -21.61 1.24 -9.47
C ALA A 67 -21.31 -0.22 -9.12
N ILE A 68 -20.08 -0.70 -9.37
CA ILE A 68 -19.62 -2.05 -9.02
C ILE A 68 -19.57 -2.22 -7.51
N LEU A 69 -18.97 -1.27 -6.77
CA LEU A 69 -18.85 -1.31 -5.32
C LEU A 69 -20.19 -1.26 -4.58
N ASN A 70 -21.24 -0.72 -5.20
CA ASN A 70 -22.59 -0.68 -4.62
C ASN A 70 -23.44 -1.92 -4.96
N ARG A 71 -22.94 -2.87 -5.76
CA ARG A 71 -23.65 -4.13 -6.04
C ARG A 71 -23.57 -5.06 -4.82
N PRO A 72 -24.65 -5.82 -4.53
CA PRO A 72 -24.74 -6.67 -3.33
C PRO A 72 -23.61 -7.69 -3.24
N ARG A 73 -23.25 -8.36 -4.35
CA ARG A 73 -22.18 -9.37 -4.38
C ARG A 73 -20.82 -8.86 -3.88
N TRP A 74 -20.42 -7.67 -4.32
CA TRP A 74 -19.13 -7.09 -3.94
C TRP A 74 -19.17 -6.51 -2.51
N ALA A 75 -20.33 -5.97 -2.09
CA ALA A 75 -20.52 -5.52 -0.73
C ALA A 75 -20.40 -6.68 0.28
N ASP A 76 -21.00 -7.84 -0.01
CA ASP A 76 -20.93 -9.01 0.86
C ASP A 76 -19.49 -9.55 0.98
N PHE A 77 -18.74 -9.55 -0.12
CA PHE A 77 -17.31 -9.91 -0.12
C PHE A 77 -16.46 -8.94 0.72
N LEU A 78 -16.67 -7.63 0.57
CA LEU A 78 -15.95 -6.62 1.35
C LEU A 78 -16.26 -6.73 2.85
N ILE A 79 -17.49 -7.12 3.21
CA ILE A 79 -17.89 -7.39 4.60
C ILE A 79 -17.19 -8.65 5.11
N SER A 80 -17.11 -9.73 4.31
CA SER A 80 -16.39 -10.94 4.72
C SER A 80 -14.89 -10.71 4.89
N VAL A 81 -14.26 -9.92 4.02
CA VAL A 81 -12.84 -9.55 4.14
C VAL A 81 -12.62 -8.69 5.39
N GLN A 82 -13.52 -7.75 5.68
CA GLN A 82 -13.45 -6.97 6.91
C GLN A 82 -13.49 -7.87 8.15
N ALA A 83 -14.42 -8.85 8.17
CA ALA A 83 -14.52 -9.81 9.27
C ALA A 83 -13.27 -10.70 9.40
N GLU A 84 -12.53 -10.94 8.31
CA GLU A 84 -11.27 -11.67 8.36
C GLU A 84 -10.11 -10.80 8.88
N ILE A 85 -10.05 -9.53 8.47
CA ILE A 85 -9.06 -8.57 8.98
C ILE A 85 -9.27 -8.29 10.47
N ASP A 86 -10.51 -8.27 10.96
CA ASP A 86 -10.81 -8.08 12.39
C ASP A 86 -10.32 -9.26 13.26
N LYS A 87 -10.08 -10.44 12.66
CA LYS A 87 -9.47 -11.59 13.36
C LYS A 87 -7.95 -11.46 13.48
N VAL A 88 -7.33 -10.64 12.63
CA VAL A 88 -5.87 -10.45 12.66
C VAL A 88 -5.51 -9.62 13.89
N THR A 89 -4.86 -10.27 14.86
CA THR A 89 -4.32 -9.60 16.04
C THR A 89 -3.10 -8.77 15.64
N TRP A 90 -3.31 -7.51 15.28
CA TRP A 90 -2.22 -6.61 14.95
C TRP A 90 -1.31 -6.37 16.17
N PRO A 91 0.02 -6.43 16.01
CA PRO A 91 0.96 -6.19 17.10
C PRO A 91 0.82 -4.76 17.62
N SER A 92 1.07 -4.59 18.92
CA SER A 92 1.06 -3.25 19.52
C SER A 92 2.15 -2.36 18.92
N LYS A 93 1.95 -1.03 18.89
CA LYS A 93 2.97 -0.08 18.37
C LYS A 93 4.33 -0.26 19.05
N ALA A 94 4.33 -0.57 20.35
CA ALA A 94 5.54 -0.83 21.11
C ALA A 94 6.25 -2.11 20.67
N GLU A 95 5.49 -3.15 20.34
CA GLU A 95 6.04 -4.42 19.86
C GLU A 95 6.66 -4.27 18.47
N VAL A 96 5.97 -3.58 17.55
CA VAL A 96 6.53 -3.27 16.22
C VAL A 96 7.84 -2.52 16.34
N HIS A 97 7.90 -1.52 17.23
CA HIS A 97 9.12 -0.73 17.44
C HIS A 97 10.27 -1.55 18.02
N LYS A 98 9.99 -2.46 18.95
CA LYS A 98 11.01 -3.36 19.50
C LYS A 98 11.57 -4.31 18.44
N HIS A 99 10.69 -4.90 17.63
CA HIS A 99 11.11 -5.83 16.57
C HIS A 99 11.93 -5.14 15.48
N THR A 100 11.52 -3.94 15.04
CA THR A 100 12.28 -3.19 14.03
C THR A 100 13.59 -2.62 14.58
N LEU A 101 13.64 -2.23 15.86
CA LEU A 101 14.88 -1.78 16.52
C LEU A 101 15.94 -2.88 16.53
N VAL A 102 15.56 -4.12 16.87
CA VAL A 102 16.50 -5.26 16.86
C VAL A 102 17.07 -5.48 15.46
N VAL A 103 16.22 -5.42 14.42
CA VAL A 103 16.66 -5.56 13.03
C VAL A 103 17.57 -4.40 12.62
N LEU A 104 17.28 -3.17 13.03
CA LEU A 104 18.13 -2.02 12.76
C LEU A 104 19.53 -2.19 13.37
N ILE A 105 19.61 -2.64 14.63
CA ILE A 105 20.88 -2.91 15.30
C ILE A 105 21.65 -4.01 14.56
N LEU A 106 20.96 -5.07 14.10
CA LEU A 106 21.56 -6.14 13.31
C LEU A 106 22.11 -5.62 11.98
N LEU A 107 21.39 -4.76 11.26
CA LEU A 107 21.84 -4.20 9.99
C LEU A 107 23.05 -3.29 10.18
N VAL A 108 23.05 -2.47 11.23
CA VAL A 108 24.19 -1.60 11.56
C VAL A 108 25.40 -2.44 11.98
N SER A 109 25.22 -3.45 12.83
CA SER A 109 26.34 -4.31 13.25
C SER A 109 26.92 -5.10 12.08
N MET A 110 26.07 -5.64 11.20
CA MET A 110 26.51 -6.33 10.00
C MET A 110 27.26 -5.38 9.05
N SER A 111 26.77 -4.16 8.88
CA SER A 111 27.46 -3.12 8.09
C SER A 111 28.86 -2.80 8.64
N VAL A 112 28.99 -2.64 9.97
CA VAL A 112 30.29 -2.40 10.62
C VAL A 112 31.26 -3.56 10.41
N ILE A 113 30.78 -4.80 10.51
CA ILE A 113 31.61 -6.00 10.30
C ILE A 113 32.12 -6.07 8.85
N VAL A 114 31.23 -5.85 7.87
CA VAL A 114 31.62 -5.84 6.46
C VAL A 114 32.62 -4.73 6.19
N PHE A 115 32.37 -3.51 6.70
CA PHE A 115 33.30 -2.39 6.57
C PHE A 115 34.67 -2.67 7.21
N ALA A 116 34.70 -3.36 8.35
CA ALA A 116 35.96 -3.77 8.96
C ALA A 116 36.72 -4.76 8.07
N PHE A 117 36.03 -5.72 7.45
CA PHE A 117 36.65 -6.60 6.47
C PHE A 117 37.18 -5.84 5.25
N ASP A 118 36.45 -4.86 4.73
CA ASP A 118 36.91 -4.02 3.62
C ASP A 118 38.25 -3.34 3.97
N ILE A 119 38.38 -2.78 5.19
CA ILE A 119 39.62 -2.15 5.66
C ILE A 119 40.76 -3.18 5.78
N ILE A 120 40.48 -4.35 6.38
CA ILE A 120 41.48 -5.41 6.57
C ILE A 120 42.01 -5.86 5.21
N TRP A 121 41.12 -6.14 4.26
CA TRP A 121 41.50 -6.56 2.91
C TRP A 121 42.29 -5.49 2.17
N GLN A 122 41.88 -4.22 2.25
CA GLN A 122 42.65 -3.12 1.68
C GLN A 122 44.06 -3.04 2.25
N TRP A 123 44.21 -3.19 3.57
CA TRP A 123 45.52 -3.19 4.22
C TRP A 123 46.39 -4.38 3.78
N VAL A 124 45.83 -5.58 3.71
CA VAL A 124 46.52 -6.80 3.24
C VAL A 124 46.95 -6.67 1.78
N PHE A 125 46.08 -6.19 0.89
CA PHE A 125 46.44 -6.04 -0.52
C PHE A 125 47.46 -4.93 -0.77
N LYS A 126 47.49 -3.88 0.09
CA LYS A 126 48.51 -2.85 0.06
C LYS A 126 49.88 -3.37 0.49
N THR A 127 49.96 -4.23 1.51
CA THR A 127 51.24 -4.81 1.96
C THR A 127 51.80 -5.83 0.98
N ILE A 128 50.94 -6.58 0.27
CA ILE A 128 51.34 -7.55 -0.77
C ILE A 128 51.76 -6.83 -2.08
N GLY A 129 51.53 -5.52 -2.22
CA GLY A 129 51.96 -4.72 -3.37
C GLY A 129 51.11 -4.92 -4.64
N PHE A 130 49.96 -5.59 -4.52
CA PHE A 130 49.02 -5.82 -5.63
C PHE A 130 48.16 -4.59 -5.92
N LEU A 131 47.78 -3.82 -4.89
CA LEU A 131 47.08 -2.55 -5.08
C LEU A 131 48.09 -1.40 -5.22
N GLN A 132 48.35 -0.97 -6.45
CA GLN A 132 48.95 0.33 -6.77
C GLN A 132 47.82 1.35 -6.97
N ILE A 133 47.23 1.84 -5.88
CA ILE A 133 46.41 3.04 -5.85
C ILE A 133 46.81 3.88 -4.64
#